data_AF-A0A7C9CPU3-F1
#
_entry.id   AF-A0A7C9CPU3-F1
#
_cell.length_a   1.000
_cell.length_b   1.000
_cell.length_c   1.000
_cell.angle_alpha   90.00
_cell.angle_beta   90.00
_cell.angle_gamma   90.00
#
_symmetry.space_group_name_H-M   'P 1'
#
loop_
_entity.id
_entity.type
_entity.pdbx_description
1 polymer ?
#
loop_
_entity_poly.entity_id
_entity_poly.type
_entity_poly.pdbx_seq_one_letter_code
_entity_poly.pdbx_strand_id
1 'polypeptide(L)'
;MGKPTMINIVGFLFLFCSASLASQESDRVVYLPGQPENVNFAHYSGYVTVNETAGRAFFYWFTESPSNAESKPLVLWLTGGPGCSSIAFGASGETGPFSIYSDGKTLYLNPYAWNKCM
;
A
#
# COMPACT_ATOMS: atom_id res chain seq x y z
N MET A 1 -25.89 -38.14 -15.43
CA MET A 1 -25.41 -38.12 -14.03
C MET A 1 -23.95 -37.66 -14.04
N GLY A 2 -23.70 -36.35 -13.92
CA GLY A 2 -22.35 -35.82 -13.80
C GLY A 2 -21.85 -36.00 -12.37
N LYS A 3 -20.71 -36.66 -12.19
CA LYS A 3 -20.05 -36.73 -10.87
C LYS A 3 -19.73 -35.30 -10.42
N PRO A 4 -20.04 -34.91 -9.18
CA PRO A 4 -19.62 -33.61 -8.67
C PRO A 4 -18.10 -33.59 -8.63
N THR A 5 -17.48 -32.63 -9.31
CA THR A 5 -16.04 -32.38 -9.20
C THR A 5 -15.77 -31.88 -7.79
N MET A 6 -15.17 -32.73 -6.95
CA MET A 6 -14.70 -32.34 -5.62
C MET A 6 -13.54 -31.36 -5.79
N ILE A 7 -13.79 -30.07 -5.61
CA ILE A 7 -12.73 -29.05 -5.49
C ILE A 7 -11.99 -29.35 -4.18
N ASN A 8 -10.69 -29.65 -4.26
CA ASN A 8 -9.84 -29.79 -3.08
C ASN A 8 -9.64 -28.40 -2.47
N ILE A 9 -10.46 -28.09 -1.46
CA ILE A 9 -10.52 -26.79 -0.80
C ILE A 9 -9.15 -26.36 -0.27
N VAL A 10 -8.35 -27.30 0.27
CA VAL A 10 -7.00 -27.01 0.80
C VAL A 10 -6.06 -26.61 -0.33
N GLY A 11 -6.06 -27.36 -1.44
CA GLY A 11 -5.25 -27.04 -2.62
C GLY A 11 -5.65 -25.70 -3.27
N PHE A 12 -6.95 -25.40 -3.29
CA PHE A 12 -7.47 -24.15 -3.85
C PHE A 12 -7.12 -22.93 -2.98
N LEU A 13 -7.27 -23.04 -1.64
CA LEU A 13 -6.84 -22.02 -0.68
C LEU A 13 -5.33 -21.74 -0.78
N PHE A 14 -4.53 -22.80 -0.91
CA PHE A 14 -3.07 -22.66 -1.04
C PHE A 14 -2.66 -21.94 -2.33
N LEU A 15 -3.29 -22.29 -3.47
CA LEU A 15 -3.05 -21.60 -4.74
C LEU A 15 -3.47 -20.12 -4.68
N PHE A 16 -4.65 -19.84 -4.12
CA PHE A 16 -5.17 -18.48 -4.02
C PHE A 16 -4.29 -17.59 -3.14
N CYS A 17 -3.87 -18.11 -1.96
CA CYS A 17 -2.96 -17.41 -1.05
C CYS A 17 -1.61 -17.09 -1.72
N SER A 18 -1.05 -18.06 -2.46
CA SER A 18 0.22 -17.86 -3.18
C SER A 18 0.11 -16.79 -4.26
N ALA A 19 -1.00 -16.79 -5.01
CA ALA A 19 -1.24 -15.79 -6.06
C ALA A 19 -1.45 -14.38 -5.49
N SER A 20 -2.18 -14.25 -4.38
CA SER A 20 -2.37 -12.95 -3.71
C SER A 20 -1.07 -12.39 -3.16
N LEU A 21 -0.22 -13.24 -2.56
CA LEU A 21 1.10 -12.84 -2.06
C LEU A 21 2.03 -12.38 -3.19
N ALA A 22 2.03 -13.10 -4.31
CA ALA A 22 2.82 -12.72 -5.48
C ALA A 22 2.37 -11.37 -6.07
N SER A 23 1.07 -11.10 -6.10
CA SER A 23 0.52 -9.82 -6.55
C SER A 23 0.80 -8.67 -5.58
N GLN A 24 0.88 -8.94 -4.27
CA GLN A 24 1.28 -7.92 -3.29
C GLN A 24 2.76 -7.58 -3.45
N GLU A 25 3.62 -8.59 -3.55
CA GLU A 25 5.06 -8.40 -3.65
C GLU A 25 5.46 -7.68 -4.95
N SER A 26 4.70 -7.82 -6.03
CA SER A 26 4.95 -7.07 -7.27
C SER A 26 4.77 -5.56 -7.12
N ASP A 27 3.96 -5.12 -6.16
CA ASP A 27 3.72 -3.69 -5.89
C ASP A 27 4.76 -3.12 -4.91
N ARG A 28 5.70 -3.94 -4.41
CA ARG A 28 6.68 -3.53 -3.41
C ARG A 28 7.63 -2.46 -3.95
N VAL A 29 7.70 -1.33 -3.26
CA VAL A 29 8.64 -0.26 -3.55
C VAL A 29 9.99 -0.62 -2.93
N VAL A 30 10.92 -1.08 -3.75
CA VAL A 30 12.28 -1.45 -3.33
C VAL A 30 13.25 -0.26 -3.30
N TYR A 31 12.96 0.78 -4.07
CA TYR A 31 13.76 1.99 -4.17
C TYR A 31 12.85 3.19 -4.47
N LEU A 32 12.94 4.22 -3.64
CA LEU A 32 12.28 5.50 -3.85
C LEU A 32 13.34 6.60 -3.97
N PRO A 33 13.42 7.35 -5.09
CA PRO A 33 14.37 8.44 -5.23
C PRO A 33 14.24 9.48 -4.11
N GLY A 34 15.38 9.89 -3.53
CA GLY A 34 15.41 10.87 -2.45
C GLY A 34 15.03 10.33 -1.06
N GLN A 35 14.71 9.03 -0.93
CA GLN A 35 14.45 8.37 0.35
C GLN A 35 15.71 8.32 1.23
N PRO A 36 15.58 8.55 2.55
CA PRO A 36 16.70 8.39 3.47
C PRO A 36 17.02 6.90 3.69
N GLU A 37 18.28 6.58 4.00
CA GLU A 37 18.74 5.20 4.15
C GLU A 37 18.14 4.47 5.37
N ASN A 38 17.69 5.20 6.39
CA ASN A 38 17.20 4.65 7.65
C ASN A 38 15.70 4.28 7.65
N VAL A 39 15.17 3.86 6.50
CA VAL A 39 13.79 3.37 6.39
C VAL A 39 13.73 1.89 6.77
N ASN A 40 12.90 1.57 7.75
CA ASN A 40 12.79 0.24 8.35
C ASN A 40 11.38 -0.36 8.25
N PHE A 41 10.55 0.13 7.32
CA PHE A 41 9.21 -0.39 7.05
C PHE A 41 9.07 -0.69 5.56
N ALA A 42 8.25 -1.68 5.22
CA ALA A 42 7.90 -1.93 3.82
C ALA A 42 6.85 -0.92 3.35
N HIS A 43 6.85 -0.66 2.05
CA HIS A 43 5.83 0.13 1.39
C HIS A 43 5.59 -0.36 -0.03
N TYR A 44 4.36 -0.17 -0.49
CA TYR A 44 3.83 -0.75 -1.72
C TYR A 44 3.03 0.30 -2.46
N SER A 45 3.15 0.34 -3.78
CA SER A 45 2.36 1.25 -4.61
C SER A 45 1.87 0.53 -5.84
N GLY A 46 0.59 0.70 -6.17
CA GLY A 46 -0.04 0.01 -7.27
C GLY A 46 -1.43 0.55 -7.57
N TYR A 47 -2.23 -0.27 -8.24
CA TYR A 47 -3.58 0.07 -8.66
C TYR A 47 -4.59 -0.97 -8.21
N VAL A 48 -5.71 -0.53 -7.67
CA VAL A 48 -6.89 -1.37 -7.39
C VAL A 48 -7.97 -1.04 -8.41
N THR A 49 -8.29 -2.01 -9.28
CA THR A 49 -9.37 -1.88 -10.25
C THR A 49 -10.72 -1.82 -9.54
N VAL A 50 -11.49 -0.77 -9.79
CA VAL A 50 -12.82 -0.54 -9.18
C VAL A 50 -13.96 -0.61 -10.17
N ASN A 51 -13.67 -0.52 -11.47
CA ASN A 51 -14.65 -0.76 -12.52
C ASN A 51 -13.91 -1.22 -13.79
N GLU A 52 -13.93 -2.52 -14.07
CA GLU A 52 -13.26 -3.11 -15.22
C GLU A 52 -13.85 -2.62 -16.55
N THR A 53 -15.18 -2.61 -16.67
CA THR A 53 -15.88 -2.19 -17.90
C THR A 53 -15.57 -0.75 -18.29
N ALA A 54 -15.43 0.13 -17.29
CA ALA A 54 -15.07 1.53 -17.49
C ALA A 54 -13.56 1.78 -17.46
N GLY A 55 -12.73 0.74 -17.30
CA GLY A 55 -11.27 0.87 -17.21
C GLY A 55 -10.78 1.72 -16.02
N ARG A 56 -11.49 1.70 -14.89
CA ARG A 56 -11.22 2.56 -13.74
C ARG A 56 -10.48 1.83 -12.63
N ALA A 57 -9.36 2.39 -12.20
CA ALA A 57 -8.60 1.93 -11.05
C ALA A 57 -8.19 3.11 -10.16
N PHE A 58 -8.06 2.86 -8.86
CA PHE A 58 -7.47 3.80 -7.91
C PHE A 58 -6.01 3.47 -7.70
N PHE A 59 -5.16 4.50 -7.79
CA PHE A 59 -3.78 4.40 -7.34
C PHE A 59 -3.74 4.38 -5.80
N TYR A 60 -2.88 3.55 -5.23
CA TYR A 60 -2.61 3.52 -3.80
C TYR A 60 -1.11 3.59 -3.50
N TRP A 61 -0.78 4.12 -2.33
CA TRP A 61 0.54 3.97 -1.72
C TRP A 61 0.33 3.58 -0.25
N PHE A 62 0.71 2.35 0.08
CA PHE A 62 0.59 1.77 1.41
C PHE A 62 1.94 1.73 2.10
N THR A 63 2.00 2.13 3.37
CA THR A 63 3.21 2.06 4.20
C THR A 63 2.90 1.29 5.46
N GLU A 64 3.66 0.22 5.72
CA GLU A 64 3.49 -0.59 6.91
C GLU A 64 3.96 0.13 8.18
N SER A 65 3.56 -0.42 9.31
CA SER A 65 4.10 -0.02 10.60
C SER A 65 5.57 -0.45 10.72
N PRO A 66 6.49 0.42 11.18
CA PRO A 66 7.89 0.04 11.41
C PRO A 66 8.10 -1.06 12.46
N SER A 67 7.08 -1.37 13.25
CA SER A 67 7.15 -2.37 14.31
C SER A 67 5.84 -3.13 14.42
N ASN A 68 5.92 -4.47 14.41
CA ASN A 68 4.79 -5.38 14.58
C ASN A 68 3.61 -5.13 13.61
N ALA A 69 3.89 -4.85 12.33
CA ALA A 69 2.90 -4.49 11.32
C ALA A 69 1.68 -5.44 11.29
N GLU A 70 1.90 -6.75 11.40
CA GLU A 70 0.84 -7.76 11.42
C GLU A 70 -0.18 -7.62 12.57
N SER A 71 0.21 -6.96 13.66
CA SER A 71 -0.65 -6.75 14.84
C SER A 71 -1.37 -5.40 14.83
N LYS A 72 -1.11 -4.58 13.82
CA LYS A 72 -1.52 -3.18 13.75
C LYS A 72 -2.76 -3.01 12.85
N PRO A 73 -3.62 -2.01 13.11
CA PRO A 73 -4.84 -1.83 12.33
C PRO A 73 -4.56 -1.35 10.90
N LEU A 74 -5.33 -1.82 9.93
CA LEU A 74 -5.33 -1.22 8.60
C LEU A 74 -6.11 0.09 8.60
N VAL A 75 -5.46 1.18 8.18
CA VAL A 75 -6.08 2.52 8.09
C VAL A 75 -6.09 3.01 6.64
N LEU A 76 -7.28 3.34 6.15
CA LEU A 76 -7.48 3.99 4.86
C LEU A 76 -7.57 5.50 5.06
N TRP A 77 -6.70 6.25 4.41
CA TRP A 77 -6.72 7.71 4.42
C TRP A 77 -7.17 8.29 3.08
N LEU A 78 -8.20 9.13 3.11
CA LEU A 78 -8.77 9.78 1.92
C LEU A 78 -8.83 11.29 2.15
N THR A 79 -8.15 12.05 1.30
CA THR A 79 -8.33 13.50 1.28
C THR A 79 -9.65 13.86 0.61
N GLY A 80 -10.30 14.92 1.11
CA GLY A 80 -11.53 15.45 0.55
C GLY A 80 -11.31 16.37 -0.67
N GLY A 81 -12.05 17.47 -0.71
CA GLY A 81 -12.07 18.40 -1.84
C GLY A 81 -13.44 18.45 -2.48
N PRO A 82 -13.54 18.27 -3.81
CA PRO A 82 -13.20 17.00 -4.45
C PRO A 82 -11.96 17.03 -5.36
N GLY A 83 -11.32 15.88 -5.58
CA GLY A 83 -10.23 15.71 -6.56
C GLY A 83 -8.82 15.97 -6.03
N CYS A 84 -8.67 16.36 -4.76
CA CYS A 84 -7.36 16.44 -4.14
C CYS A 84 -6.75 15.04 -3.97
N SER A 85 -5.43 14.94 -4.14
CA SER A 85 -4.70 13.68 -4.02
C SER A 85 -4.39 13.35 -2.56
N SER A 86 -4.79 12.16 -2.13
CA SER A 86 -4.42 11.62 -0.81
C SER A 86 -2.92 11.43 -0.65
N ILE A 87 -2.19 11.29 -1.76
CA ILE A 87 -0.74 11.13 -1.74
C ILE A 87 -0.06 12.48 -1.52
N ALA A 88 -0.40 13.47 -2.35
CA ALA A 88 0.25 14.78 -2.31
C ALA A 88 -0.07 15.54 -1.02
N PHE A 89 -1.34 15.57 -0.60
CA PHE A 89 -1.75 16.30 0.60
C PHE A 89 -1.62 15.42 1.84
N GLY A 90 -2.29 14.26 1.86
CA GLY A 90 -2.32 13.38 3.03
C GLY A 90 -0.96 12.77 3.38
N ALA A 91 -0.43 11.94 2.49
CA ALA A 91 0.80 11.21 2.77
C ALA A 91 2.02 12.13 2.89
N SER A 92 2.22 13.06 1.95
CA SER A 92 3.42 13.91 1.94
C SER A 92 3.31 15.19 2.77
N GLY A 93 2.09 15.70 2.98
CA GLY A 93 1.86 16.99 3.64
C GLY A 93 1.34 16.90 5.07
N GLU A 94 0.72 15.78 5.48
CA GLU A 94 0.02 15.68 6.76
C GLU A 94 0.56 14.52 7.62
N THR A 95 0.25 13.27 7.25
CA THR A 95 0.29 12.13 8.19
C THR A 95 1.24 11.01 7.77
N GLY A 96 1.73 10.99 6.54
CA GLY A 96 2.58 9.91 6.03
C GLY A 96 4.02 9.96 6.54
N PRO A 97 4.79 8.89 6.25
CA PRO A 97 6.14 8.73 6.77
C PRO A 97 7.20 9.58 6.07
N PHE A 98 6.93 10.03 4.85
CA PHE A 98 7.87 10.83 4.05
C PHE A 98 7.30 12.22 3.79
N SER A 99 8.04 13.24 4.19
CA SER A 99 7.80 14.62 3.79
C SER A 99 8.87 15.06 2.79
N ILE A 100 8.52 16.04 1.95
CA ILE A 100 9.36 16.50 0.83
C ILE A 100 10.13 17.75 1.27
N TYR A 101 11.46 17.75 1.11
CA TYR A 101 12.26 18.96 1.32
C TYR A 101 11.94 20.04 0.28
N SER A 102 12.33 21.28 0.55
CA SER A 102 12.08 22.43 -0.34
C SER A 102 12.77 22.32 -1.71
N ASP A 103 13.73 21.40 -1.87
CA ASP A 103 14.36 21.11 -3.16
C ASP A 103 13.46 20.30 -4.11
N GLY A 104 12.32 19.79 -3.63
CA GLY A 104 11.36 18.99 -4.38
C GLY A 104 11.90 17.62 -4.82
N LYS A 105 13.03 17.17 -4.28
CA LYS A 105 13.76 15.97 -4.73
C LYS A 105 14.12 15.03 -3.59
N THR A 106 14.37 15.56 -2.40
CA THR A 106 14.77 14.76 -1.24
C THR A 106 13.63 14.62 -0.25
N LEU A 107 13.61 13.48 0.44
CA LEU A 107 12.60 13.12 1.43
C LEU A 107 13.24 13.08 2.82
N TYR A 108 12.45 13.40 3.85
CA TYR A 108 12.81 13.14 5.23
C TYR A 108 11.70 12.37 5.95
N LEU A 109 12.12 11.63 6.98
CA LEU A 109 11.18 10.91 7.83
C LEU A 109 10.39 11.88 8.70
N ASN A 110 9.06 11.79 8.62
CA ASN A 110 8.17 12.51 9.51
C ASN A 110 8.22 11.88 10.92
N PRO A 111 8.68 12.60 11.97
CA PRO A 111 8.74 12.06 13.31
C PRO A 111 7.37 11.69 13.88
N TYR A 112 6.29 12.29 13.37
CA TYR A 112 4.91 12.11 13.82
C TYR A 112 4.05 11.30 12.84
N ALA A 113 4.69 10.55 11.94
CA ALA A 113 4.00 9.71 10.97
C ALA A 113 3.02 8.74 11.63
N TRP A 114 1.81 8.64 11.08
CA TRP A 114 0.75 7.82 11.65
C TRP A 114 1.07 6.33 11.62
N ASN A 115 1.83 5.87 10.62
CA ASN A 115 2.24 4.47 10.52
C ASN A 115 3.13 4.01 11.70
N LYS A 116 3.64 4.91 12.55
CA LYS A 116 4.37 4.51 13.77
C LYS A 116 3.47 3.92 14.85
N CYS A 117 2.21 4.35 14.90
CA CYS A 117 1.26 3.97 15.95
C CYS A 117 0.19 3.02 15.43
N MET A 118 -0.20 3.24 14.17
CA MET A 118 -1.15 2.44 13.42
C MET A 118 -0.48 1.27 12.74
#